data_AF-A0A4S2T0B2-F1
#
_entry.id   AF-A0A4S2T0B2-F1
#
_cell.length_a   1.000
_cell.length_b   1.000
_cell.length_c   1.000
_cell.angle_alpha   90.00
_cell.angle_beta   90.00
_cell.angle_gamma   90.00
#
_symmetry.space_group_name_H-M   'P 1'
#
loop_
_entity.id
_entity.type
_entity.pdbx_description
1 polymer ?
#
loop_
_entity_poly.entity_id
_entity_poly.type
_entity_poly.pdbx_seq_one_letter_code
_entity_poly.pdbx_strand_id
1 'polypeptide(L)'
;MFRDHGFGVQRVWEVENRWVEVDGSIRPTAFVAGTAEGVELDVHVIEVEAGVVVPSCDVPWPFDAGSLEGRGVIDGGHVACLSAQTEVAMHRGYELPEAHERDEALLRQLD
;
A
#
# COMPACT_ATOMS: atom_id res chain seq x y z
N MET A 1 3.26 1.09 17.43
CA MET A 1 3.90 0.36 16.31
C MET A 1 4.81 1.27 15.48
N PHE A 2 4.32 2.14 14.58
CA PHE A 2 5.22 2.99 13.76
C PHE A 2 6.16 3.88 14.59
N ARG A 3 5.61 4.57 15.59
CA ARG A 3 6.35 5.49 16.46
C ARG A 3 7.48 4.82 17.25
N ASP A 4 7.30 3.56 17.62
CA ASP A 4 8.29 2.80 18.42
C ASP A 4 9.56 2.50 17.59
N HIS A 5 9.47 2.64 16.27
CA HIS A 5 10.58 2.52 15.31
C HIS A 5 11.03 3.88 14.77
N GLY A 6 10.66 5.00 15.40
CA GLY A 6 11.07 6.34 15.00
C GLY A 6 10.26 6.94 13.84
N PHE A 7 9.22 6.26 13.35
CA PHE A 7 8.38 6.79 12.28
C PHE A 7 7.34 7.78 12.82
N GLY A 8 7.32 8.98 12.23
CA GLY A 8 6.28 9.98 12.40
C GLY A 8 5.58 10.28 11.08
N VAL A 9 4.30 10.68 11.13
CA VAL A 9 3.59 11.14 9.92
C VAL A 9 4.26 12.40 9.39
N GLN A 10 4.67 12.38 8.12
CA GLN A 10 5.33 13.49 7.45
C GLN A 10 4.42 14.16 6.42
N ARG A 11 3.58 13.37 5.75
CA ARG A 11 2.64 13.84 4.72
C ARG A 11 1.35 13.04 4.79
N VAL A 12 0.22 13.68 4.53
CA VAL A 12 -1.07 13.03 4.30
C VAL A 12 -1.43 13.21 2.83
N TRP A 13 -1.92 12.15 2.17
CA TRP A 13 -2.38 12.22 0.79
C TRP A 13 -3.78 12.82 0.75
N GLU A 14 -3.90 14.15 0.75
CA GLU A 14 -5.18 14.86 0.93
C GLU A 14 -6.33 14.41 -0.01
N VAL A 15 -6.01 13.97 -1.23
CA VAL A 15 -7.01 13.50 -2.21
C VAL A 15 -7.43 12.06 -1.96
N GLU A 16 -6.51 11.23 -1.46
CA GLU A 16 -6.73 9.80 -1.21
C GLU A 16 -7.16 9.53 0.23
N ASN A 17 -6.98 10.47 1.16
CA ASN A 17 -7.10 10.22 2.57
C ASN A 17 -8.54 10.36 3.08
N ARG A 18 -8.94 9.44 3.96
CA ARG A 18 -10.06 9.64 4.88
C ARG A 18 -9.54 9.78 6.31
N TRP A 19 -10.18 10.66 7.06
CA TRP A 19 -9.92 10.79 8.49
C TRP A 19 -10.87 9.88 9.27
N VAL A 20 -10.29 8.99 10.07
CA VAL A 20 -11.05 8.02 10.87
C VAL A 20 -10.74 8.20 12.36
N GLU A 21 -11.73 7.92 13.21
CA GLU A 21 -11.53 7.89 14.65
C GLU A 21 -11.07 6.50 15.08
N VAL A 22 -9.92 6.44 15.76
CA VAL A 22 -9.34 5.22 16.33
C VAL A 22 -8.97 5.52 17.78
N ASP A 23 -9.58 4.78 18.72
CA ASP A 23 -9.37 4.93 20.17
C ASP A 23 -9.48 6.40 20.65
N GLY A 24 -10.50 7.12 20.16
CA GLY A 24 -10.74 8.52 20.52
C GLY A 24 -9.76 9.53 19.91
N SER A 25 -8.94 9.11 18.94
CA SER A 25 -8.02 9.97 18.21
C SER A 25 -8.31 9.95 16.70
N ILE A 26 -8.29 11.11 16.05
CA ILE A 26 -8.43 11.23 14.60
C ILE A 26 -7.11 10.84 13.91
N ARG A 27 -7.17 9.94 12.92
CA ARG A 27 -6.03 9.38 12.21
C ARG A 27 -6.25 9.40 10.69
N PRO A 28 -5.19 9.62 9.89
CA PRO A 28 -5.27 9.50 8.43
C PRO A 28 -5.25 8.02 7.99
N THR A 29 -5.92 7.71 6.88
CA THR A 29 -5.90 6.40 6.22
C THR A 29 -4.96 6.30 5.03
N ALA A 30 -4.46 7.43 4.51
CA ALA A 30 -3.45 7.47 3.44
C ALA A 30 -2.38 8.52 3.76
N PHE A 31 -1.17 8.09 4.09
CA PHE A 31 -0.10 8.98 4.55
C PHE A 31 1.30 8.40 4.35
N VAL A 32 2.28 9.30 4.25
CA VAL A 32 3.70 8.95 4.34
C VAL A 32 4.16 9.14 5.78
N ALA A 33 4.72 8.09 6.36
CA ALA A 33 5.49 8.16 7.59
C ALA A 33 6.99 8.13 7.29
N GLY A 34 7.80 8.83 8.07
CA GLY A 34 9.24 8.74 7.91
C GLY A 34 10.03 8.90 9.20
N THR A 35 11.29 8.49 9.15
CA THR A 35 12.25 8.64 10.26
C THR A 35 13.14 9.86 10.07
N ALA A 36 13.93 10.19 11.10
CA ALA A 36 14.89 11.29 11.03
C ALA A 36 16.05 11.01 10.03
N GLU A 37 16.31 9.74 9.76
CA GLU A 37 17.34 9.25 8.84
C GLU A 37 16.88 9.23 7.37
N GLY A 38 15.63 9.65 7.09
CA GLY A 38 15.10 9.77 5.73
C GLY A 38 14.52 8.48 5.15
N VAL A 39 14.22 7.48 5.99
CA VAL A 39 13.44 6.31 5.56
C VAL A 39 11.97 6.69 5.50
N GLU A 40 11.31 6.41 4.39
CA GLU A 40 9.88 6.67 4.17
C GLU A 40 9.08 5.38 4.05
N LEU A 41 7.84 5.40 4.55
CA LEU A 41 6.82 4.39 4.39
C LEU A 41 5.57 5.07 3.86
N ASP A 42 5.11 4.64 2.69
CA ASP A 42 3.80 5.01 2.18
C ASP A 42 2.76 4.03 2.72
N VAL A 43 1.75 4.54 3.42
CA VAL A 43 0.79 3.74 4.19
C VAL A 43 -0.62 4.02 3.73
N HIS A 44 -1.30 2.97 3.28
CA HIS A 44 -2.72 2.98 2.95
C HIS A 44 -3.47 1.93 3.75
N VAL A 45 -4.48 2.36 4.49
CA VAL A 45 -5.28 1.49 5.34
C VAL A 45 -6.31 0.75 4.50
N ILE A 46 -6.39 -0.56 4.71
CA ILE A 46 -7.39 -1.45 4.13
C ILE A 46 -8.20 -2.11 5.23
N GLU A 47 -9.44 -2.45 4.91
CA GLU A 47 -10.33 -3.28 5.69
C GLU A 47 -10.50 -4.63 4.99
N VAL A 48 -10.73 -5.68 5.79
CA VAL A 48 -11.07 -7.02 5.27
C VAL A 48 -12.46 -7.36 5.77
N GLU A 49 -13.45 -7.21 4.89
CA GLU A 49 -14.86 -7.47 5.18
C GLU A 49 -15.29 -8.75 4.49
N ALA A 50 -15.67 -9.78 5.27
CA ALA A 50 -16.09 -11.07 4.74
C ALA A 50 -15.12 -11.71 3.73
N GLY A 51 -13.81 -11.46 3.88
CA GLY A 51 -12.76 -11.95 2.98
C GLY A 51 -12.52 -11.08 1.74
N VAL A 52 -13.24 -9.97 1.60
CA VAL A 52 -13.03 -8.96 0.55
C VAL A 52 -12.20 -7.82 1.11
N VAL A 53 -11.20 -7.39 0.35
CA VAL A 53 -10.34 -6.27 0.73
C VAL A 53 -10.94 -4.97 0.21
N VAL A 54 -11.13 -4.01 1.10
CA VAL A 54 -11.74 -2.72 0.80
C VAL A 54 -10.78 -1.61 1.25
N PRO A 55 -10.39 -0.67 0.38
CA PRO A 55 -9.62 0.48 0.79
C PRO A 55 -10.42 1.36 1.77
N SER A 56 -9.82 1.71 2.92
CA SER A 56 -10.38 2.71 3.84
C SER A 56 -10.04 4.14 3.41
N CYS A 57 -9.25 4.28 2.34
CA CYS A 57 -8.89 5.52 1.65
C CYS A 57 -9.73 5.70 0.36
N ASP A 58 -9.74 6.92 -0.18
CA ASP A 58 -10.40 7.33 -1.42
C ASP A 58 -9.56 6.99 -2.66
N VAL A 59 -9.14 5.71 -2.77
CA VAL A 59 -8.41 5.16 -3.92
C VAL A 59 -9.27 4.12 -4.64
N PRO A 60 -9.39 4.18 -5.97
CA PRO A 60 -10.19 3.23 -6.74
C PRO A 60 -9.41 1.95 -7.05
N TRP A 61 -8.76 1.35 -6.06
CA TRP A 61 -7.95 0.15 -6.27
C TRP A 61 -8.81 -1.09 -6.55
N PRO A 62 -8.46 -1.89 -7.57
CA PRO A 62 -9.28 -3.02 -8.01
C PRO A 62 -9.00 -4.28 -7.17
N PHE A 63 -9.24 -4.21 -5.86
CA PHE A 63 -9.05 -5.38 -5.00
C PHE A 63 -10.13 -6.44 -5.20
N ASP A 64 -9.68 -7.69 -5.13
CA ASP A 64 -10.49 -8.91 -5.11
C ASP A 64 -9.97 -9.87 -4.02
N ALA A 65 -10.61 -11.03 -3.89
CA ALA A 65 -10.24 -12.02 -2.88
C ALA A 65 -8.79 -12.53 -3.02
N GLY A 66 -8.22 -12.52 -4.23
CA GLY A 66 -6.85 -12.98 -4.51
C GLY A 66 -5.78 -11.90 -4.25
N SER A 67 -6.20 -10.65 -4.05
CA SER A 67 -5.29 -9.51 -4.06
C SER A 67 -4.23 -9.53 -2.95
N LEU A 68 -4.51 -10.15 -1.80
CA LEU A 68 -3.56 -10.30 -0.67
C LEU A 68 -2.97 -11.71 -0.55
N GLU A 69 -3.13 -12.55 -1.57
CA GLU A 69 -2.59 -13.91 -1.57
C GLU A 69 -1.11 -13.97 -2.00
N GLY A 70 -0.54 -12.84 -2.46
CA GLY A 70 0.86 -12.74 -2.85
C GLY A 70 1.82 -13.12 -1.71
N ARG A 71 2.86 -13.87 -2.06
CA ARG A 71 3.94 -14.26 -1.13
C ARG A 71 5.28 -14.04 -1.80
N GLY A 72 6.22 -13.46 -1.06
CA GLY A 72 7.58 -13.18 -1.53
C GLY A 72 8.64 -13.59 -0.51
N VAL A 73 9.90 -13.36 -0.89
CA VAL A 73 11.06 -13.52 0.00
C VAL A 73 11.97 -12.30 -0.15
N ILE A 74 12.29 -11.64 0.96
CA ILE A 74 13.26 -10.54 1.03
C ILE A 74 14.34 -10.97 2.03
N ASP A 75 15.59 -11.01 1.58
CA ASP A 75 16.75 -11.42 2.39
C ASP A 75 16.55 -12.77 3.15
N GLY A 76 15.91 -13.74 2.48
CA GLY A 76 15.58 -15.05 3.06
C GLY A 76 14.35 -15.06 3.99
N GLY A 77 13.76 -13.91 4.31
CA GLY A 77 12.53 -13.79 5.08
C GLY A 77 11.28 -13.83 4.20
N HIS A 78 10.30 -14.66 4.57
CA HIS A 78 9.00 -14.69 3.90
C HIS A 78 8.18 -13.43 4.19
N VAL A 79 7.59 -12.84 3.16
CA VAL A 79 6.73 -11.66 3.26
C VAL A 79 5.38 -11.87 2.60
N ALA A 80 4.33 -11.31 3.18
CA ALA A 80 3.05 -11.15 2.51
C ALA A 80 3.10 -9.92 1.61
N CYS A 81 2.55 -10.01 0.41
CA CYS A 81 2.53 -8.92 -0.56
C CYS A 81 1.24 -8.98 -1.39
N LEU A 82 1.05 -7.96 -2.24
CA LEU A 82 0.01 -7.99 -3.25
C LEU A 82 0.28 -9.11 -4.27
N SER A 83 -0.79 -9.61 -4.91
CA SER A 83 -0.64 -10.47 -6.08
C SER A 83 0.00 -9.69 -7.23
N ALA A 84 0.73 -10.37 -8.12
CA ALA A 84 1.34 -9.71 -9.29
C ALA A 84 0.29 -9.03 -10.17
N GLN A 85 -0.86 -9.69 -10.37
CA GLN A 85 -1.98 -9.15 -11.14
C GLN A 85 -2.55 -7.86 -10.50
N THR A 86 -2.65 -7.81 -9.17
CA THR A 86 -3.14 -6.63 -8.45
C THR A 86 -2.17 -5.46 -8.58
N GLU A 87 -0.87 -5.71 -8.41
CA GLU A 87 0.18 -4.69 -8.54
C GLU A 87 0.16 -4.03 -9.93
N VAL A 88 0.06 -4.86 -10.98
CA VAL A 88 -0.09 -4.39 -12.37
C VAL A 88 -1.39 -3.60 -12.57
N ALA A 89 -2.48 -4.01 -11.93
CA ALA A 89 -3.77 -3.32 -12.06
C ALA A 89 -3.76 -1.94 -11.36
N MET A 90 -3.00 -1.77 -10.29
CA MET A 90 -2.82 -0.50 -9.56
C MET A 90 -1.99 0.53 -10.35
N HIS A 91 -1.23 0.09 -11.35
CA HIS A 91 -0.44 0.94 -12.26
C HIS A 91 -1.24 1.49 -13.46
N ARG A 92 -2.58 1.41 -13.40
CA ARG A 92 -3.47 1.95 -14.45
C ARG A 92 -3.93 3.36 -14.11
N GLY A 93 -4.04 4.22 -15.12
CA GLY A 93 -4.67 5.54 -14.99
C GLY A 93 -3.70 6.73 -14.91
N TYR A 94 -2.40 6.49 -15.04
CA TYR A 94 -1.37 7.52 -15.17
C TYR A 94 -0.24 7.07 -16.11
N GLU A 95 0.57 8.02 -16.56
CA GLU A 95 1.77 7.72 -17.35
C GLU A 95 2.85 7.13 -16.45
N LEU A 96 3.33 5.93 -16.79
CA LEU A 96 4.32 5.23 -15.99
C LEU A 96 5.72 5.79 -16.23
N PRO A 97 6.49 6.08 -15.18
CA PRO A 97 7.93 6.23 -15.30
C PRO A 97 8.55 4.96 -15.88
N GLU A 98 9.63 5.10 -16.66
CA GLU A 98 10.34 3.97 -17.32
C GLU A 98 10.70 2.83 -16.35
N ALA A 99 11.03 3.15 -15.09
CA ALA A 99 11.30 2.15 -14.07
C ALA A 99 10.06 1.29 -13.77
N HIS A 100 8.89 1.91 -13.65
CA HIS A 100 7.64 1.22 -13.36
C HIS A 100 7.19 0.37 -14.56
N GLU A 101 7.45 0.82 -15.79
CA GLU A 101 7.20 0.02 -17.00
C GLU A 101 8.02 -1.28 -16.99
N ARG A 102 9.30 -1.20 -16.58
CA ARG A 102 10.15 -2.39 -16.46
C ARG A 102 9.66 -3.32 -15.35
N ASP A 103 9.25 -2.77 -14.22
CA ASP A 103 8.72 -3.56 -13.10
C ASP A 103 7.41 -4.27 -13.48
N GLU A 104 6.50 -3.57 -14.16
CA GLU A 104 5.27 -4.15 -14.69
C GLU A 104 5.55 -5.30 -15.68
N ALA A 105 6.54 -5.13 -16.56
CA ALA A 105 6.95 -6.17 -17.51
C ALA A 105 7.52 -7.42 -16.82
N LEU A 106 8.15 -7.27 -15.65
CA LEU A 106 8.62 -8.40 -14.83
C LEU A 106 7.46 -9.07 -14.09
N LEU A 107 6.54 -8.29 -13.52
CA LEU A 107 5.36 -8.81 -12.82
C LEU A 107 4.48 -9.66 -13.74
N ARG A 108 4.31 -9.26 -15.00
CA ARG A 108 3.55 -10.02 -16.02
C ARG A 108 4.16 -11.37 -16.41
N GLN A 109 5.39 -11.66 -15.99
CA GLN A 109 6.02 -12.96 -16.19
C GLN A 109 5.75 -13.94 -15.04
N LEU A 110 5.10 -13.47 -13.97
CA LEU A 110 4.74 -14.26 -12.79
C LEU A 110 3.32 -14.84 -12.87
N ASP A 111 2.58 -14.54 -13.95
CA ASP A 111 1.24 -15.06 -14.24
C ASP A 111 1.27 -16.54 -14.70
#